data_AF-A0A7X2MUU5-F1
#
_entry.id   AF-A0A7X2MUU5-F1
#
_cell.length_a   1.000
_cell.length_b   1.000
_cell.length_c   1.000
_cell.angle_alpha   90.00
_cell.angle_beta   90.00
_cell.angle_gamma   90.00
#
_symmetry.space_group_name_H-M   'P 1'
#
loop_
_entity.id
_entity.type
_entity.pdbx_description
1 polymer ?
#
loop_
_entity_poly.entity_id
_entity_poly.type
_entity_poly.pdbx_seq_one_letter_code
_entity_poly.pdbx_strand_id
1 'polypeptide(L)'
;TIGNFRSALFKIVKDDNGDDIQLSHGVYGKLIESTNREVRKAAFKGLYSVYDQFKHTMATTLIGNVKVHNFKARVRNYKDAREAATTSNHIPT
;
A
#
# COMPACT_ATOMS: atom_id res chain seq x y z
N THR A 1 -26.02 -17.55 10.43
CA THR A 1 -24.60 -17.43 10.85
C THR A 1 -23.88 -16.47 9.92
N ILE A 2 -23.95 -15.17 10.17
CA ILE A 2 -23.29 -14.15 9.34
C ILE A 2 -21.85 -14.00 9.87
N GLY A 3 -21.05 -15.03 9.59
CA GLY A 3 -19.71 -15.19 10.15
C GLY A 3 -18.63 -14.69 9.22
N ASN A 4 -17.98 -13.60 9.63
CA ASN A 4 -16.53 -13.43 9.52
C ASN A 4 -15.93 -13.11 8.12
N PHE A 5 -16.31 -11.98 7.52
CA PHE A 5 -15.56 -11.38 6.40
C PHE A 5 -14.35 -10.52 6.84
N ARG A 6 -13.99 -10.52 8.14
CA ARG A 6 -12.98 -9.59 8.69
C ARG A 6 -11.57 -10.16 8.82
N SER A 7 -11.31 -11.44 8.52
CA SER A 7 -10.07 -12.09 8.97
C SER A 7 -9.11 -12.63 7.89
N ALA A 8 -9.51 -12.73 6.62
CA ALA A 8 -8.71 -13.48 5.64
C ALA A 8 -7.48 -12.74 5.07
N LEU A 9 -7.40 -11.41 5.21
CA LEU A 9 -6.31 -10.64 4.59
C LEU A 9 -5.03 -10.59 5.44
N PHE A 10 -5.13 -10.78 6.75
CA PHE A 10 -3.99 -10.53 7.64
C PHE A 10 -3.57 -11.79 8.39
N LYS A 11 -2.30 -12.17 8.22
CA LYS A 11 -1.68 -13.32 8.90
C LYS A 11 -1.64 -13.11 10.41
N ILE A 12 -1.69 -14.22 11.15
CA ILE A 12 -1.44 -14.24 12.59
C ILE A 12 0.08 -14.22 12.81
N VAL A 13 0.55 -13.39 13.73
CA VAL A 13 1.98 -13.20 14.04
C VAL A 13 2.17 -13.25 15.55
N LYS A 14 3.27 -13.86 16.01
CA LYS A 14 3.62 -13.89 17.42
C LYS A 14 4.15 -12.54 17.90
N ASP A 15 3.74 -12.12 19.09
CA ASP A 15 4.26 -10.95 19.78
C ASP A 15 5.47 -11.28 20.67
N ASP A 16 5.96 -10.29 21.42
CA ASP A 16 7.11 -10.45 22.33
C ASP A 16 6.84 -11.42 23.50
N ASN A 17 5.58 -11.64 23.85
CA ASN A 17 5.16 -12.56 24.90
C ASN A 17 4.88 -13.98 24.35
N GLY A 18 4.94 -14.16 23.03
CA GLY A 18 4.65 -15.41 22.33
C GLY A 18 3.17 -15.60 22.00
N ASP A 19 2.34 -14.58 22.23
CA ASP A 19 0.91 -14.60 21.96
C ASP A 19 0.63 -14.41 20.47
N ASP A 20 -0.35 -15.14 19.97
CA ASP A 20 -0.76 -15.10 18.57
C ASP A 20 -1.68 -13.88 18.33
N ILE A 21 -1.10 -12.83 17.76
CA ILE A 21 -1.81 -11.59 17.44
C ILE A 21 -2.16 -11.53 15.96
N GLN A 22 -3.41 -11.14 15.65
CA GLN A 22 -3.81 -10.86 14.29
C GLN A 22 -3.15 -9.58 13.79
N LEU A 23 -2.44 -9.66 12.66
CA LEU A 23 -1.84 -8.48 12.05
C LEU A 23 -2.93 -7.50 11.61
N SER A 24 -2.73 -6.21 11.86
CA SER A 24 -3.57 -5.14 11.32
C SER A 24 -2.71 -3.89 11.17
N HIS A 25 -3.17 -2.87 10.43
CA HIS A 25 -2.40 -1.63 10.27
C HIS A 25 -2.04 -0.97 11.61
N GLY A 26 -2.94 -0.99 12.59
CA GLY A 26 -2.67 -0.43 13.93
C GLY A 26 -1.72 -1.29 14.75
N VAL A 27 -1.83 -2.61 14.64
CA VAL A 27 -0.96 -3.56 15.35
C VAL A 27 0.45 -3.61 14.75
N TYR A 28 0.57 -3.44 13.43
CA TYR A 28 1.84 -3.46 12.70
C TYR A 28 2.84 -2.42 13.24
N GLY A 29 2.37 -1.20 13.53
CA GLY A 29 3.21 -0.16 14.12
C GLY A 29 3.82 -0.61 15.46
N LYS A 30 3.01 -1.21 16.33
CA LYS A 30 3.47 -1.73 17.62
C LYS A 30 4.43 -2.92 17.47
N LEU A 31 4.18 -3.81 16.50
CA LEU A 31 5.02 -4.99 16.27
C LEU A 31 6.37 -4.65 15.62
N ILE A 32 6.48 -3.56 14.86
CA ILE A 32 7.77 -3.14 14.27
C ILE A 32 8.65 -2.37 15.27
N GLU A 33 8.05 -1.83 16.33
CA GLU A 33 8.75 -1.19 17.46
C GLU A 33 9.20 -2.18 18.53
N SER A 34 8.77 -3.45 18.45
CA SER A 34 9.17 -4.50 19.40
C SER A 34 10.68 -4.67 19.45
N THR A 35 11.22 -5.04 20.62
CA THR A 35 12.65 -5.30 20.81
C THR A 35 13.07 -6.63 20.19
N ASN A 36 12.13 -7.58 20.01
CA ASN A 36 12.39 -8.88 19.42
C ASN A 36 12.49 -8.81 17.89
N ARG A 37 13.65 -9.20 17.35
CA ARG A 37 13.91 -9.18 15.91
C ARG A 37 12.99 -10.11 15.11
N GLU A 38 12.63 -11.27 15.64
CA GLU A 38 11.80 -12.23 14.91
C GLU A 38 10.35 -11.73 14.80
N VAL A 39 9.85 -11.04 15.82
CA VAL A 39 8.53 -10.37 15.80
C VAL A 39 8.48 -9.31 14.71
N ARG A 40 9.48 -8.40 14.66
CA ARG A 40 9.56 -7.38 13.61
C ARG A 40 9.61 -7.98 12.20
N LYS A 41 10.41 -9.03 12.02
CA LYS A 41 10.58 -9.72 10.73
C LYS A 41 9.30 -10.42 10.29
N ALA A 42 8.60 -11.08 11.21
CA ALA A 42 7.35 -11.76 10.93
C ALA A 42 6.22 -10.75 10.63
N ALA A 43 6.16 -9.64 11.36
CA ALA A 43 5.22 -8.55 11.09
C ALA A 43 5.45 -7.91 9.71
N PHE A 44 6.71 -7.60 9.38
CA PHE A 44 7.09 -7.07 8.07
C PHE A 44 6.73 -8.02 6.93
N LYS A 45 7.13 -9.29 7.00
CA LYS A 45 6.82 -10.30 5.98
C LYS A 45 5.31 -10.56 5.87
N GLY A 46 4.60 -10.58 7.00
CA GLY A 46 3.16 -10.75 7.04
C GLY A 46 2.45 -9.65 6.25
N LEU A 47 2.77 -8.38 6.55
CA LEU A 47 2.19 -7.23 5.87
C LEU A 47 2.56 -7.21 4.37
N TYR A 48 3.85 -7.32 4.05
CA TYR A 48 4.31 -7.25 2.66
C TYR A 48 3.86 -8.43 1.80
N SER A 49 3.55 -9.59 2.38
CA SER A 49 3.00 -10.71 1.61
C SER A 49 1.62 -10.40 1.02
N VAL A 50 0.82 -9.59 1.73
CA VAL A 50 -0.48 -9.12 1.25
C VAL A 50 -0.26 -8.15 0.09
N TYR A 51 0.66 -7.18 0.23
CA TYR A 51 1.01 -6.26 -0.84
C TYR A 51 1.56 -6.97 -2.09
N ASP A 52 2.40 -7.99 -1.91
CA ASP A 52 2.93 -8.79 -3.03
C ASP A 52 1.81 -9.54 -3.76
N GLN A 53 0.81 -10.06 -3.04
CA GLN A 53 -0.38 -10.67 -3.64
C GLN A 53 -1.20 -9.67 -4.47
N PHE A 54 -1.32 -8.43 -4.01
CA PHE A 54 -2.08 -7.38 -4.70
C PHE A 54 -1.25 -6.52 -5.66
N LYS A 55 0.04 -6.82 -5.86
CA LYS A 55 0.94 -6.00 -6.70
C LYS A 55 0.42 -5.78 -8.11
N HIS A 56 -0.18 -6.79 -8.72
CA HIS A 56 -0.69 -6.72 -10.08
C HIS A 56 -1.92 -5.81 -10.18
N THR A 57 -2.84 -5.91 -9.22
CA THR A 57 -4.03 -5.05 -9.16
C THR A 57 -3.64 -3.60 -8.90
N MET A 58 -2.76 -3.35 -7.92
CA MET A 58 -2.27 -2.00 -7.61
C MET A 58 -1.51 -1.40 -8.80
N ALA A 59 -0.65 -2.16 -9.45
CA ALA A 59 0.06 -1.73 -10.66
C ALA A 59 -0.91 -1.40 -11.80
N THR A 60 -1.93 -2.24 -12.03
CA THR A 60 -2.92 -2.01 -13.10
C THR A 60 -3.72 -0.74 -12.86
N THR A 61 -4.19 -0.50 -11.63
CA THR A 61 -4.90 0.74 -11.25
C THR A 61 -4.00 1.97 -11.39
N LEU A 62 -2.73 1.88 -10.96
CA LEU A 62 -1.77 2.98 -11.08
C LEU A 62 -1.45 3.29 -12.54
N ILE A 63 -1.18 2.27 -13.36
CA ILE A 63 -0.94 2.42 -14.81
C ILE A 63 -2.16 3.04 -15.49
N GLY A 64 -3.38 2.64 -15.11
CA GLY A 64 -4.61 3.24 -15.59
C GLY A 64 -4.65 4.75 -15.33
N ASN A 65 -4.37 5.17 -14.10
CA ASN A 65 -4.29 6.60 -13.75
C ASN A 65 -3.20 7.33 -14.54
N VAL A 66 -1.99 6.78 -14.63
CA VAL A 66 -0.88 7.39 -15.39
C VAL A 66 -1.26 7.55 -16.87
N LYS A 67 -1.92 6.55 -17.48
CA LYS A 67 -2.41 6.64 -18.87
C LYS A 67 -3.46 7.73 -19.04
N VAL A 68 -4.39 7.87 -18.10
CA VAL A 68 -5.39 8.95 -18.12
C VAL A 68 -4.73 10.32 -18.00
N HIS A 69 -3.73 10.47 -17.12
CA HIS A 69 -2.99 11.72 -16.98
C HIS A 69 -2.20 12.07 -18.25
N ASN A 70 -1.50 11.09 -18.84
CA ASN A 70 -0.75 11.29 -20.09
C ASN A 70 -1.68 11.61 -21.27
N PHE A 71 -2.84 10.94 -21.37
CA PHE A 71 -3.83 11.23 -22.40
C PHE A 71 -4.39 12.66 -22.25
N LYS A 72 -4.76 13.07 -21.03
CA LYS A 72 -5.24 14.44 -20.75
C LYS A 72 -4.18 15.50 -21.07
N ALA A 73 -2.91 15.25 -20.78
CA ALA A 73 -1.82 16.16 -21.10
C ALA A 73 -1.64 16.31 -22.63
N ARG A 74 -1.63 15.18 -23.36
CA ARG A 74 -1.49 15.17 -24.83
C ARG A 74 -2.64 15.87 -25.55
N VAL A 75 -3.89 15.62 -25.16
CA VAL A 75 -5.08 16.25 -25.76
C VAL A 75 -5.10 17.77 -25.51
N ARG A 76 -4.48 18.23 -24.43
CA ARG A 76 -4.35 19.65 -24.09
C ARG A 76 -3.04 20.28 -24.58
N ASN A 77 -2.30 19.62 -25.47
CA ASN A 77 -1.02 20.08 -26.03
C ASN A 77 0.10 20.36 -25.00
N TYR A 78 0.07 19.73 -23.82
CA TYR A 78 1.19 19.77 -22.87
C TYR A 78 2.25 18.73 -23.24
N LYS A 79 3.53 19.05 -23.01
CA LYS A 79 4.67 18.19 -23.36
C LYS A 79 4.68 16.92 -22.50
N ASP A 80 4.31 17.04 -21.22
CA ASP A 80 4.24 15.93 -20.27
C ASP A 80 3.11 16.09 -19.22
N ALA A 81 2.70 14.98 -18.58
CA ALA A 81 1.71 15.00 -17.49
C ALA A 81 2.15 15.81 -16.27
N ARG A 82 3.46 15.94 -16.04
CA ARG A 82 4.02 16.79 -14.99
C ARG A 82 3.74 18.27 -15.26
N GLU A 83 3.94 18.71 -16.51
CA GLU A 83 3.69 20.08 -16.95
C GLU A 83 2.19 20.41 -16.86
N ALA A 84 1.33 19.51 -17.31
CA ALA A 84 -0.12 19.68 -17.19
C ALA A 84 -0.62 19.83 -15.73
N ALA A 85 0.07 19.21 -14.77
CA ALA A 85 -0.26 19.29 -13.35
C ALA A 85 0.29 20.55 -12.67
N THR A 86 1.42 21.09 -13.14
CA THR A 86 2.01 22.33 -12.59
C THR A 86 1.39 23.58 -13.18
N THR A 87 0.95 23.55 -14.45
CA THR A 87 0.27 24.70 -15.09
C THR A 87 -1.08 25.00 -14.44
N SER A 88 -1.81 23.99 -13.92
CA SER A 88 -3.09 24.26 -13.24
C SER A 88 -2.95 25.03 -11.92
N ASN A 89 -1.75 24.99 -11.31
CA ASN A 89 -1.45 25.65 -10.04
C ASN A 89 -0.51 26.85 -10.19
N HIS A 90 -0.26 27.32 -11.42
CA HIS A 90 0.64 28.46 -11.71
C HIS A 90 2.04 28.31 -11.09
N ILE A 91 2.52 27.09 -10.89
CA ILE A 91 3.87 26.84 -10.38
C ILE A 91 4.84 26.87 -11.57
N PRO A 92 5.75 27.85 -11.67
CA PRO A 92 6.69 27.92 -12.78
C PRO A 92 7.63 26.72 -12.73
N THR A 93 7.99 26.23 -13.92
CA THR A 93 8.86 25.05 -14.11
C THR A 93 10.29 25.48 -14.36
#